data_AF-A0A967XKZ5-F1
#
_entry.id   AF-A0A967XKZ5-F1
#
_cell.length_a   1.000
_cell.length_b   1.000
_cell.length_c   1.000
_cell.angle_alpha   90.00
_cell.angle_beta   90.00
_cell.angle_gamma   90.00
#
_symmetry.space_group_name_H-M   'P 1'
#
loop_
_entity.id
_entity.type
_entity.pdbx_description
1 polymer ?
#
loop_
_entity_poly.entity_id
_entity_poly.type
_entity_poly.pdbx_seq_one_letter_code
_entity_poly.pdbx_strand_id
1 'polypeptide(L)' 'MIVIEHQLDVIKTADWVIDLGPEGGAEGGGVVAAGPPEDIAATAQSLTGQALARVLPR' A
#
# COMPACT_ATOMS: atom_id res chain seq x y z
N MET A 1 -15.17 6.24 -0.56
CA MET A 1 -15.44 4.78 -0.53
C MET A 1 -14.27 4.14 0.18
N ILE A 2 -14.49 3.15 1.02
CA ILE A 2 -13.41 2.41 1.70
C ILE A 2 -13.52 0.96 1.26
N VAL A 3 -12.42 0.40 0.79
CA VAL A 3 -12.31 -0.99 0.35
C VAL A 3 -11.04 -1.59 0.92
N ILE A 4 -11.06 -2.91 1.12
CA ILE A 4 -9.86 -3.70 1.42
C ILE A 4 -9.52 -4.39 0.11
N GLU A 5 -8.28 -4.20 -0.38
CA GLU A 5 -7.90 -4.75 -1.67
C GLU A 5 -6.42 -5.11 -1.79
N HIS A 6 -6.12 -6.01 -2.72
CA HIS A 6 -4.79 -6.50 -3.07
C HIS A 6 -4.46 -6.30 -4.56
N GLN A 7 -5.42 -6.05 -5.45
CA GLN A 7 -5.13 -5.79 -6.87
C GLN A 7 -4.57 -4.37 -7.04
N LEU A 8 -3.32 -4.31 -7.51
CA LEU A 8 -2.58 -3.06 -7.68
C LEU A 8 -3.25 -2.09 -8.67
N ASP A 9 -4.01 -2.60 -9.65
CA ASP A 9 -4.74 -1.77 -10.61
C ASP A 9 -5.87 -0.96 -9.95
N VAL A 10 -6.42 -1.44 -8.85
CA VAL A 10 -7.40 -0.71 -8.05
C VAL A 10 -6.67 0.25 -7.13
N ILE A 11 -5.66 -0.25 -6.40
CA ILE A 11 -4.91 0.51 -5.40
C ILE A 11 -4.25 1.76 -6.01
N LYS A 12 -3.67 1.65 -7.22
CA LYS A 12 -3.00 2.78 -7.89
C LYS A 12 -3.94 3.93 -8.28
N THR A 13 -5.25 3.69 -8.30
CA THR A 13 -6.27 4.69 -8.63
C THR A 13 -6.93 5.30 -7.39
N ALA A 14 -6.56 4.87 -6.19
CA ALA A 14 -7.13 5.37 -4.96
C ALA A 14 -6.60 6.78 -4.64
N ASP A 15 -7.46 7.62 -4.06
CA ASP A 15 -7.03 8.92 -3.53
C ASP A 15 -6.12 8.77 -2.29
N TRP A 16 -6.31 7.67 -1.55
CA TRP A 16 -5.60 7.38 -0.31
C TRP A 16 -5.50 5.88 -0.06
N VAL A 17 -4.36 5.44 0.44
CA VAL A 17 -4.06 4.05 0.79
C VAL A 17 -3.60 3.99 2.24
N ILE A 18 -4.05 2.97 2.97
CA ILE A 18 -3.56 2.63 4.30
C ILE A 18 -2.98 1.22 4.19
N ASP A 19 -1.66 1.11 4.34
CA ASP A 19 -0.95 -0.16 4.27
C ASP A 19 -0.78 -0.76 5.67
N LEU A 20 -1.19 -2.02 5.81
CA LEU A 20 -1.19 -2.76 7.06
C LEU A 20 -0.18 -3.89 7.00
N GLY A 21 0.53 -4.11 8.09
CA GLY A 21 1.59 -5.12 8.17
C GLY A 21 2.46 -4.94 9.41
N PRO A 22 3.78 -5.16 9.31
CA PRO A 22 4.54 -5.55 8.11
C PRO A 22 4.25 -6.98 7.64
N GLU A 23 3.77 -7.83 8.54
CA GLU A 23 3.41 -9.24 8.28
C GLU A 23 1.91 -9.49 8.52
N GLY A 24 1.48 -10.73 8.29
CA GLY A 24 0.16 -11.21 8.68
C GLY A 24 0.11 -11.81 10.09
N GLY A 25 -1.08 -11.90 10.68
CA GLY A 25 -1.29 -12.57 11.96
C GLY A 25 -0.77 -11.76 13.16
N ALA A 26 -0.09 -12.43 14.10
CA ALA A 26 0.37 -11.80 15.35
C ALA A 26 1.46 -10.74 15.15
N GLU A 27 2.24 -10.86 14.08
CA GLU A 27 3.30 -9.91 13.71
C GLU A 27 2.79 -8.78 12.79
N GLY A 28 1.47 -8.72 12.58
CA GLY A 28 0.80 -7.72 11.76
C GLY A 28 -0.03 -6.72 12.57
N GLY A 29 -0.92 -6.02 11.86
CA GLY A 29 -1.92 -5.12 12.47
C GLY A 29 -1.41 -3.71 12.77
N GLY A 30 -0.15 -3.40 12.44
CA GLY A 30 0.38 -2.05 12.45
C GLY A 30 0.07 -1.31 11.16
N VAL A 31 -0.04 0.03 11.25
CA VAL A 31 -0.03 0.89 10.06
C VAL A 31 1.43 1.08 9.65
N VAL A 32 1.78 0.53 8.49
CA VAL A 32 3.14 0.63 7.93
C VAL A 32 3.31 1.98 7.21
N ALA A 33 2.29 2.37 6.44
CA ALA A 33 2.26 3.61 5.69
C ALA A 33 0.81 4.06 5.47
N ALA A 34 0.59 5.36 5.35
CA ALA A 34 -0.71 5.92 4.98
C ALA A 34 -0.51 7.20 4.18
N GLY A 35 -1.11 7.28 2.99
CA GLY A 35 -0.91 8.37 2.05
C GLY A 35 -1.45 8.07 0.66
N PRO A 36 -1.27 9.00 -0.30
CA PRO A 36 -1.46 8.73 -1.72
C PRO A 36 -0.64 7.52 -2.21
N PRO A 37 -1.06 6.84 -3.29
CA PRO A 37 -0.35 5.69 -3.87
C PRO A 37 1.16 5.92 -4.09
N GLU A 38 1.54 7.12 -4.49
CA GLU A 38 2.93 7.51 -4.75
C GLU A 38 3.77 7.52 -3.45
N ASP A 39 3.19 7.99 -2.34
CA ASP A 39 3.85 8.02 -1.03
C ASP A 39 4.01 6.60 -0.46
N ILE A 40 3.00 5.75 -0.66
CA ILE A 40 3.10 4.32 -0.31
C ILE A 40 4.22 3.67 -1.12
N ALA A 41 4.28 3.93 -2.43
CA ALA A 41 5.31 3.39 -3.31
C ALA A 41 6.74 3.85 -2.93
N ALA A 42 6.88 5.04 -2.34
CA ALA A 42 8.14 5.54 -1.81
C ALA A 42 8.53 4.94 -0.44
N THR A 43 7.62 4.23 0.24
CA THR A 43 7.86 3.69 1.58
C THR A 43 8.55 2.33 1.52
N ALA A 44 9.85 2.30 1.87
CA ALA A 44 10.67 1.10 1.80
C ALA A 44 10.15 -0.07 2.67
N GLN A 45 9.55 0.22 3.83
CA GLN A 45 8.99 -0.82 4.72
C GLN A 45 7.65 -1.40 4.23
N SER A 46 7.02 -0.80 3.23
CA SER A 46 5.72 -1.25 2.70
C SER A 46 5.91 -2.30 1.61
N LEU A 47 5.49 -3.55 1.87
CA LEU A 47 5.47 -4.59 0.84
C LEU A 47 4.53 -4.21 -0.31
N THR A 48 3.38 -3.63 0.02
CA THR A 48 2.44 -3.07 -0.95
C THR A 48 3.10 -1.97 -1.77
N GLY A 49 3.84 -1.05 -1.14
CA GLY A 49 4.59 0.03 -1.79
C GLY A 49 5.65 -0.47 -2.76
N GLN A 50 6.44 -1.47 -2.36
CA GLN A 50 7.43 -2.10 -3.23
C GLN A 50 6.81 -2.72 -4.50
N ALA A 51 5.59 -3.26 -4.40
CA ALA A 51 4.85 -3.78 -5.53
C ALA A 51 4.23 -2.66 -6.38
N LEU A 52 3.65 -1.65 -5.72
CA LEU A 52 2.99 -0.50 -6.34
C LEU A 52 3.96 0.34 -7.18
N ALA A 53 5.20 0.52 -6.70
CA ALA A 53 6.27 1.20 -7.42
C ALA A 53 6.58 0.61 -8.81
N ARG A 54 6.22 -0.66 -9.06
CA ARG A 54 6.43 -1.34 -10.36
C ARG A 54 5.33 -1.05 -11.37
N VAL A 55 4.17 -0.60 -10.93
CA VAL A 55 2.98 -0.40 -11.78
C VAL A 55 2.56 1.06 -11.91
N LEU A 56 3.13 1.95 -11.09
CA LEU A 56 2.94 3.39 -11.26
C LEU A 56 3.70 3.89 -12.50
N PRO A 57 3.10 4.79 -13.29
CA PRO A 57 3.80 5.47 -14.36
C PRO A 57 4.96 6.31 -13.77
N ARG A 58 6.06 6.42 -14.53
CA ARG A 58 7.19 7.29 -14.18
C ARG A 58 6.87 8.75 -14.37
#